data_AF-A0A382BLK7-F1
#
_entry.id   AF-A0A382BLK7-F1
#
_cell.length_a   1.000
_cell.length_b   1.000
_cell.length_c   1.000
_cell.angle_alpha   90.00
_cell.angle_beta   90.00
_cell.angle_gamma   90.00
#
_symmetry.space_group_name_H-M   'P 1'
#
loop_
_entity.id
_entity.type
_entity.pdbx_description
1 polymer ?
#
loop_
_entity_poly.entity_id
_entity_poly.type
_entity_poly.pdbx_seq_one_letter_code
_entity_poly.pdbx_strand_id
1 'polypeptide(L)'
;MDRLLYKISNVNRMDPFLMTITSGEDHWMYLSSTGCLTAGRKKAEQALFPYVTDDLLHRNAHFTGPVTVIRIKEDNKNLVWRPFSHYEESYETEQNLHKNSLGNIVIFEEINHSLGLTFIYEWQSSAKYGFIKKSQLVNHHSNMLNVELVDGLRNIMPASVELRTQQEMSNLANAYKVSE
;
A
#
# COMPACT_ATOMS: atom_id res chain seq x y z
N MET A 1 9.04 22.97 3.50
CA MET A 1 8.74 23.18 2.07
C MET A 1 7.53 22.33 1.77
N ASP A 2 6.41 22.98 1.46
CA ASP A 2 5.25 22.28 0.90
C ASP A 2 5.69 21.57 -0.37
N ARG A 3 5.49 20.26 -0.43
CA ARG A 3 5.90 19.44 -1.56
C ARG A 3 4.87 19.63 -2.67
N LEU A 4 5.31 20.06 -3.86
CA LEU A 4 4.44 20.12 -5.03
C LEU A 4 4.10 18.69 -5.50
N LEU A 5 2.82 18.34 -5.45
CA LEU A 5 2.29 17.03 -5.78
C LEU A 5 1.29 17.14 -6.94
N TYR A 6 1.40 16.25 -7.91
CA TYR A 6 0.33 16.03 -8.88
C TYR A 6 -0.69 15.07 -8.27
N LYS A 7 -1.99 15.34 -8.46
CA LYS A 7 -3.11 14.52 -7.99
C LYS A 7 -3.85 13.94 -9.19
N ILE A 8 -4.06 12.62 -9.18
CA ILE A 8 -5.06 11.94 -10.01
C ILE A 8 -6.23 11.64 -9.08
N SER A 9 -7.34 12.34 -9.29
CA SER A 9 -8.56 12.12 -8.50
C SER A 9 -9.34 10.91 -9.03
N ASN A 10 -10.03 10.20 -8.14
CA ASN A 10 -10.83 9.02 -8.49
C ASN A 10 -10.04 7.96 -9.28
N VAL A 11 -8.81 7.67 -8.83
CA VAL A 11 -7.87 6.77 -9.52
C VAL A 11 -8.46 5.36 -9.72
N ASN A 12 -9.36 4.93 -8.83
CA ASN A 12 -10.09 3.67 -8.91
C ASN A 12 -11.07 3.57 -10.07
N ARG A 13 -11.37 4.68 -10.77
CA ARG A 13 -12.20 4.70 -11.98
C ARG A 13 -11.41 4.55 -13.27
N MET A 14 -10.10 4.37 -13.17
CA MET A 14 -9.21 4.12 -14.30
C MET A 14 -8.77 2.65 -14.30
N ASP A 15 -8.44 2.12 -15.48
CA ASP A 15 -7.73 0.85 -15.54
C ASP A 15 -6.42 0.95 -14.74
N PRO A 16 -6.05 -0.10 -13.98
CA PRO A 16 -4.79 -0.13 -13.26
C PRO A 16 -3.60 0.15 -14.17
N PHE A 17 -2.65 0.95 -13.69
CA PHE A 17 -1.44 1.28 -14.43
C PHE A 17 -0.20 1.16 -13.54
N LEU A 18 0.93 0.87 -14.18
CA LEU A 18 2.20 0.64 -13.50
C LEU A 18 2.96 1.97 -13.32
N MET A 19 3.58 2.13 -12.15
CA MET A 19 4.49 3.22 -11.83
C MET A 19 5.83 2.68 -11.35
N THR A 20 6.89 3.42 -11.64
CA THR A 20 8.19 3.25 -10.96
C THR A 20 8.38 4.37 -9.95
N ILE A 21 8.83 4.04 -8.74
CA ILE A 21 9.22 5.03 -7.73
C ILE A 21 10.75 5.16 -7.75
N THR A 22 11.22 6.36 -8.04
CA THR A 22 12.65 6.64 -8.20
C THR A 22 13.36 6.72 -6.85
N SER A 23 14.65 6.40 -6.83
CA SER A 23 15.51 6.49 -5.65
C SER A 23 16.84 7.10 -6.07
N GLY A 24 17.44 7.93 -5.21
CA GLY A 24 18.80 8.42 -5.39
C GLY A 24 19.89 7.39 -5.06
N GLU A 25 19.47 6.24 -4.53
CA GLU A 25 20.28 5.10 -4.11
C GLU A 25 19.88 3.83 -4.89
N ASP A 26 20.28 2.65 -4.41
CA ASP A 26 20.04 1.34 -5.02
C ASP A 26 18.61 0.74 -4.83
N HIS A 27 17.60 1.52 -4.44
CA HIS A 27 16.23 1.00 -4.33
C HIS A 27 15.54 0.93 -5.69
N TRP A 28 14.73 -0.11 -5.86
CA TRP A 28 13.77 -0.22 -6.95
C TRP A 28 12.38 -0.51 -6.37
N MET A 29 11.34 0.09 -6.95
CA MET A 29 9.95 -0.16 -6.59
C MET A 29 9.07 0.00 -7.82
N TYR A 30 8.38 -1.07 -8.17
CA TYR A 30 7.34 -1.11 -9.19
C TYR A 30 5.99 -1.27 -8.49
N LEU A 31 5.09 -0.34 -8.75
CA LEU A 31 3.87 -0.13 -7.96
C LEU A 31 2.70 0.05 -8.92
N SER A 32 1.65 -0.73 -8.71
CA SER A 32 0.36 -0.55 -9.37
C SER A 32 -0.40 0.61 -8.75
N SER A 33 -1.21 1.33 -9.54
CA SER A 33 -2.18 2.30 -9.03
C SER A 33 -3.24 1.69 -8.09
N THR A 34 -3.33 0.35 -8.03
CA THR A 34 -4.14 -0.40 -7.05
C THR A 34 -3.47 -0.55 -5.66
N GLY A 35 -2.22 -0.09 -5.50
CA GLY A 35 -1.47 -0.18 -4.23
C GLY A 35 -0.60 -1.43 -4.06
N CYS A 36 -0.79 -2.45 -4.90
CA CYS A 36 0.10 -3.61 -4.96
C CYS A 36 1.49 -3.22 -5.47
N LEU A 37 2.53 -3.83 -4.93
CA LEU A 37 3.92 -3.50 -5.28
C LEU A 37 4.85 -4.69 -5.24
N THR A 38 5.90 -4.58 -6.04
CA THR A 38 7.17 -5.27 -5.80
C THR A 38 8.25 -4.22 -5.56
N ALA A 39 9.12 -4.46 -4.58
CA ALA A 39 10.17 -3.52 -4.21
C ALA A 39 11.36 -4.26 -3.63
N GLY A 40 12.55 -3.70 -3.75
CA GLY A 40 13.79 -4.25 -3.20
C GLY A 40 14.98 -3.33 -3.42
N ARG A 41 16.18 -3.83 -3.13
CA ARG A 41 17.43 -3.09 -3.34
C ARG A 41 18.37 -3.86 -4.26
N LYS A 42 19.16 -3.16 -5.07
CA LYS A 42 20.18 -3.67 -6.02
C LYS A 42 19.65 -4.57 -7.13
N LYS A 43 18.98 -5.67 -6.79
CA LYS A 43 18.54 -6.73 -7.71
C LYS A 43 17.29 -7.45 -7.20
N ALA A 44 16.63 -8.20 -8.08
CA ALA A 44 15.35 -8.86 -7.80
C ALA A 44 15.44 -9.95 -6.72
N GLU A 45 16.60 -10.58 -6.52
CA GLU A 45 16.83 -11.58 -5.46
C GLU A 45 16.84 -10.96 -4.05
N GLN A 46 16.89 -9.63 -3.96
CA GLN A 46 16.83 -8.87 -2.70
C GLN A 46 15.50 -8.11 -2.60
N ALA A 47 14.42 -8.74 -3.08
CA ALA A 47 13.08 -8.19 -3.01
C ALA A 47 12.48 -8.28 -1.59
N LEU A 48 11.81 -7.22 -1.18
CA LEU A 48 10.98 -7.13 0.02
C LEU A 48 9.58 -7.72 -0.21
N PHE A 49 9.08 -7.64 -1.43
CA PHE A 49 7.80 -8.23 -1.87
C PHE A 49 8.05 -9.09 -3.11
N PRO A 50 7.25 -10.14 -3.37
CA PRO A 50 7.45 -11.03 -4.52
C PRO A 50 7.69 -10.26 -5.83
N TYR A 51 8.68 -10.69 -6.60
CA TYR A 51 9.00 -10.07 -7.89
C TYR A 51 8.18 -10.76 -8.98
N VAL A 52 7.10 -10.09 -9.39
CA VAL A 52 6.12 -10.60 -10.35
C VAL A 52 5.93 -9.62 -11.49
N THR A 53 5.32 -10.09 -12.57
CA THR A 53 4.93 -9.26 -13.71
C THR A 53 3.84 -8.25 -13.32
N ASP A 54 3.73 -7.19 -14.10
CA ASP A 54 2.82 -6.08 -13.83
C ASP A 54 1.34 -6.48 -13.88
N ASP A 55 0.95 -7.39 -14.78
CA ASP A 55 -0.40 -7.97 -14.82
C ASP A 55 -0.80 -8.62 -13.48
N LEU A 56 0.15 -9.28 -12.81
CA LEU A 56 -0.04 -9.84 -11.48
C LEU A 56 -0.07 -8.73 -10.42
N LEU A 57 0.78 -7.71 -10.51
CA LEU A 57 0.71 -6.55 -9.60
C LEU A 57 -0.68 -5.92 -9.62
N HIS A 58 -1.27 -5.71 -10.80
CA HIS A 58 -2.59 -5.11 -10.92
C HIS A 58 -3.70 -5.91 -10.21
N ARG A 59 -3.60 -7.24 -10.19
CA ARG A 59 -4.63 -8.15 -9.62
C ARG A 59 -4.40 -8.50 -8.13
N ASN A 60 -3.18 -8.34 -7.64
CA ASN A 60 -2.76 -8.93 -6.36
C ASN A 60 -2.79 -7.97 -5.15
N ALA A 61 -3.37 -6.78 -5.31
CA ALA A 61 -3.45 -5.76 -4.26
C ALA A 61 -4.13 -6.26 -2.97
N HIS A 62 -5.03 -7.24 -3.09
CA HIS A 62 -5.74 -7.80 -1.94
C HIS A 62 -4.88 -8.71 -1.05
N PHE A 63 -3.68 -9.15 -1.47
CA PHE A 63 -2.79 -10.00 -0.67
C PHE A 63 -1.33 -9.55 -0.55
N THR A 64 -0.84 -8.64 -1.40
CA THR A 64 0.54 -8.13 -1.33
C THR A 64 0.58 -6.63 -1.07
N GLY A 65 1.42 -6.20 -0.13
CA GLY A 65 1.64 -4.79 0.16
C GLY A 65 0.79 -4.25 1.32
N PRO A 66 0.44 -2.94 1.31
CA PRO A 66 -0.32 -2.29 2.37
C PRO A 66 -1.64 -2.98 2.71
N VAL A 67 -1.97 -2.98 4.00
CA VAL A 67 -3.30 -3.36 4.50
C VAL A 67 -3.66 -2.51 5.68
N THR A 68 -4.91 -2.05 5.69
CA THR A 68 -5.45 -1.22 6.75
C THR A 68 -6.88 -1.64 7.03
N VAL A 69 -7.20 -1.85 8.30
CA VAL A 69 -8.56 -2.10 8.80
C VAL A 69 -8.82 -1.15 9.95
N ILE A 70 -9.88 -0.37 9.85
CA ILE A 70 -10.30 0.61 10.85
C ILE A 70 -11.66 0.18 11.36
N ARG A 71 -11.78 -0.03 12.68
CA ARG A 71 -13.06 -0.24 13.34
C ARG A 71 -13.39 0.99 14.17
N ILE A 72 -14.56 1.55 13.94
CA ILE A 72 -15.10 2.68 14.70
C ILE A 72 -16.13 2.11 15.68
N LYS A 73 -15.95 2.42 16.96
CA LYS A 73 -16.89 2.04 18.02
C LYS A 73 -17.86 3.19 18.24
N GLU A 74 -19.09 3.02 17.80
CA GLU A 74 -20.24 3.84 18.21
C GLU A 74 -21.13 3.01 19.14
N ASP A 75 -21.81 3.66 20.09
CA ASP A 75 -22.49 3.03 21.23
C ASP A 75 -23.29 1.74 20.90
N ASN A 76 -23.93 1.68 19.72
CA ASN A 76 -24.68 0.52 19.24
C ASN A 76 -24.29 0.03 17.83
N LYS A 77 -23.18 0.51 17.24
CA LYS A 77 -22.75 0.13 15.89
C LYS A 77 -21.23 -0.08 15.84
N ASN A 78 -20.83 -1.24 15.34
CA ASN A 78 -19.45 -1.52 14.98
C ASN A 78 -19.29 -1.31 13.47
N LEU A 79 -18.84 -0.12 13.08
CA LEU A 79 -18.54 0.19 11.69
C LEU A 79 -17.12 -0.26 11.40
N VAL A 80 -16.94 -1.03 10.33
CA VAL A 80 -15.61 -1.44 9.85
C VAL A 80 -15.40 -0.83 8.49
N TRP A 81 -14.26 -0.20 8.30
CA TRP A 81 -13.80 0.35 7.03
C TRP A 81 -12.42 -0.20 6.68
N ARG A 82 -12.26 -0.63 5.43
CA ARG A 82 -10.99 -1.12 4.89
C ARG A 82 -10.56 -0.26 3.71
N PRO A 83 -9.78 0.80 3.94
CA PRO A 83 -9.27 1.63 2.86
C PRO A 83 -8.58 0.81 1.77
N PHE A 84 -8.80 1.16 0.50
CA PHE A 84 -8.24 0.52 -0.70
C PHE A 84 -8.57 -0.97 -0.87
N SER A 85 -9.56 -1.45 -0.12
CA SER A 85 -10.03 -2.83 -0.20
C SER A 85 -10.87 -3.08 -1.46
N HIS A 86 -10.84 -4.33 -1.92
CA HIS A 86 -11.73 -4.82 -2.98
C HIS A 86 -13.03 -5.41 -2.42
N TYR A 87 -13.15 -5.54 -1.10
CA TYR A 87 -14.41 -5.93 -0.46
C TYR A 87 -15.44 -4.83 -0.65
N GLU A 88 -16.63 -5.19 -1.14
CA GLU A 88 -17.75 -4.28 -1.23
C GLU A 88 -18.17 -3.84 0.18
N GLU A 89 -17.91 -2.57 0.49
CA GLU A 89 -18.41 -1.89 1.67
C GLU A 89 -19.41 -0.83 1.20
N SER A 90 -20.50 -0.63 1.95
CA SER A 90 -21.60 0.25 1.56
C SER A 90 -21.30 1.75 1.77
N TYR A 91 -20.03 2.14 1.71
CA TYR A 91 -19.60 3.52 1.94
C TYR A 91 -19.39 4.27 0.63
N GLU A 92 -19.64 5.57 0.69
CA GLU A 92 -19.24 6.50 -0.36
C GLU A 92 -17.77 6.89 -0.16
N THR A 93 -16.91 6.47 -1.10
CA THR A 93 -15.47 6.70 -1.04
C THR A 93 -14.91 7.37 -2.29
N GLU A 94 -13.86 8.16 -2.10
CA GLU A 94 -13.03 8.76 -3.15
C GLU A 94 -11.59 8.28 -2.96
N GLN A 95 -11.01 7.64 -3.98
CA GLN A 95 -9.61 7.22 -3.97
C GLN A 95 -8.77 8.12 -4.87
N ASN A 96 -7.69 8.66 -4.32
CA ASN A 96 -6.80 9.59 -4.99
C ASN A 96 -5.37 9.09 -4.92
N LEU A 97 -4.61 9.39 -5.97
CA LEU A 97 -3.21 9.06 -6.08
C LEU A 97 -2.41 10.33 -6.31
N HIS A 98 -1.37 10.53 -5.52
CA HIS A 98 -0.48 11.67 -5.65
C HIS A 98 0.95 11.22 -5.91
N LYS A 99 1.66 11.98 -6.74
CA LYS A 99 3.09 11.75 -7.00
C LYS A 99 3.80 13.09 -7.10
N ASN A 100 4.99 13.19 -6.53
CA ASN A 100 5.78 14.40 -6.66
C ASN A 100 6.50 14.47 -8.01
N SER A 101 6.97 15.66 -8.37
CA SER A 101 7.66 15.89 -9.65
C SER A 101 8.95 15.06 -9.83
N LEU A 102 9.67 14.75 -8.75
CA LEU A 102 10.86 13.90 -8.80
C LEU A 102 10.53 12.40 -8.92
N GLY A 103 9.28 12.02 -8.67
CA GLY A 103 8.79 10.64 -8.76
C GLY A 103 9.23 9.70 -7.64
N ASN A 104 9.92 10.20 -6.61
CA ASN A 104 10.44 9.41 -5.48
C ASN A 104 9.47 9.31 -4.29
N ILE A 105 8.34 10.01 -4.36
CA ILE A 105 7.26 9.97 -3.38
C ILE A 105 5.95 9.69 -4.10
N VAL A 106 5.19 8.74 -3.56
CA VAL A 106 3.83 8.41 -3.98
C VAL A 106 2.94 8.31 -2.76
N ILE A 107 1.72 8.85 -2.86
CA ILE A 107 0.76 8.91 -1.77
C ILE A 107 -0.57 8.37 -2.28
N PHE A 108 -1.15 7.46 -1.53
CA PHE A 108 -2.51 6.98 -1.72
C PHE A 108 -3.40 7.60 -0.66
N GLU A 109 -4.53 8.14 -1.07
CA GLU A 109 -5.54 8.76 -0.21
C GLU A 109 -6.88 8.11 -0.50
N GLU A 110 -7.57 7.65 0.55
CA GLU A 110 -8.99 7.29 0.46
C GLU A 110 -9.78 8.14 1.45
N ILE A 111 -10.73 8.89 0.92
CA ILE A 111 -11.70 9.67 1.67
C ILE A 111 -12.96 8.83 1.78
N ASN A 112 -13.42 8.57 3.00
CA ASN A 112 -14.70 7.94 3.26
C ASN A 112 -15.69 9.02 3.71
N HIS A 113 -16.56 9.43 2.79
CA HIS A 113 -17.54 10.49 3.02
C HIS A 113 -18.63 10.06 4.01
N SER A 114 -19.00 8.77 3.99
CA SER A 114 -20.00 8.23 4.91
C SER A 114 -19.53 8.25 6.37
N LEU A 115 -18.22 8.08 6.61
CA LEU A 115 -17.63 8.08 7.95
C LEU A 115 -16.98 9.41 8.33
N GLY A 116 -16.80 10.34 7.39
CA GLY A 116 -16.08 11.59 7.61
C GLY A 116 -14.61 11.37 7.99
N LEU A 117 -13.98 10.34 7.42
CA LEU A 117 -12.58 9.96 7.67
C LEU A 117 -11.77 9.97 6.39
N THR A 118 -10.47 10.25 6.51
CA THR A 118 -9.51 10.07 5.40
C THR A 118 -8.33 9.25 5.87
N PHE A 119 -7.97 8.22 5.11
CA PHE A 119 -6.79 7.41 5.34
C PHE A 119 -5.79 7.66 4.21
N ILE A 120 -4.55 7.94 4.60
CA ILE A 120 -3.48 8.31 3.68
C ILE A 120 -2.28 7.41 4.00
N TYR A 121 -1.62 6.89 2.97
CA TYR A 121 -0.27 6.35 3.12
C TYR A 121 0.69 6.82 2.04
N GLU A 122 1.92 7.09 2.45
CA GLU A 122 3.03 7.55 1.62
C GLU A 122 4.12 6.48 1.54
N TRP A 123 4.67 6.25 0.36
CA TRP A 123 5.93 5.53 0.18
C TRP A 123 7.07 6.47 -0.20
N GLN A 124 8.23 6.28 0.44
CA GLN A 124 9.49 6.92 0.08
C GLN A 124 10.68 5.98 0.40
N SER A 125 11.84 6.21 -0.23
CA SER A 125 13.08 5.47 0.04
C SER A 125 14.01 6.22 1.01
N SER A 126 14.83 5.49 1.75
CA SER A 126 15.90 6.00 2.61
C SER A 126 17.13 5.12 2.47
N ALA A 127 18.28 5.72 2.15
CA ALA A 127 19.57 5.00 2.08
C ALA A 127 19.83 4.13 3.32
N LYS A 128 19.55 4.70 4.49
CA LYS A 128 19.82 4.12 5.81
C LYS A 128 18.76 3.13 6.28
N TYR A 129 17.48 3.41 6.02
CA TYR A 129 16.36 2.67 6.61
C TYR A 129 15.58 1.79 5.61
N GLY A 130 15.92 1.84 4.32
CA GLY A 130 15.20 1.11 3.28
C GLY A 130 13.92 1.84 2.86
N PHE A 131 12.81 1.11 2.79
CA PHE A 131 11.51 1.69 2.42
C PHE A 131 10.77 2.21 3.65
N ILE A 132 10.19 3.42 3.53
CA ILE A 132 9.41 4.05 4.59
C ILE A 132 7.97 4.17 4.09
N LYS A 133 7.05 3.46 4.75
CA LYS A 133 5.61 3.70 4.67
C LYS A 133 5.21 4.64 5.81
N LYS A 134 4.63 5.80 5.50
CA LYS A 134 3.99 6.66 6.51
C LYS A 134 2.49 6.52 6.37
N SER A 135 1.78 6.45 7.48
CA SER A 135 0.31 6.37 7.51
C SER A 135 -0.26 7.55 8.28
N GLN A 136 -1.41 8.04 7.84
CA GLN A 136 -2.18 9.08 8.52
C GLN A 136 -3.66 8.74 8.46
N LEU A 137 -4.34 8.87 9.60
CA LEU A 137 -5.80 8.81 9.70
C LEU A 137 -6.29 10.18 10.15
N VAL A 138 -7.16 10.79 9.36
CA VAL A 138 -7.74 12.12 9.61
C VAL A 138 -9.21 11.97 9.95
N ASN A 139 -9.60 12.53 11.09
CA ASN A 139 -11.00 12.70 11.47
C ASN A 139 -11.44 14.11 11.11
N HIS A 140 -12.46 14.23 10.26
CA HIS A 140 -13.01 15.53 9.84
C HIS A 140 -14.15 16.03 10.71
N HIS A 141 -14.60 15.23 11.67
CA HIS A 141 -15.60 15.67 12.63
C HIS A 141 -14.97 16.48 13.76
N SER A 142 -15.81 17.28 14.43
CA SER A 142 -15.40 18.01 15.63
C SER A 142 -15.37 17.14 16.89
N ASN A 143 -16.06 16.00 16.89
CA ASN A 143 -16.09 15.06 18.02
C ASN A 143 -14.92 14.05 17.94
N MET A 144 -14.52 13.57 19.13
CA MET A 144 -13.57 12.47 19.22
C MET A 144 -14.23 11.14 18.81
N LEU A 145 -13.49 10.32 18.06
CA LEU A 145 -13.90 8.98 17.66
C LEU A 145 -13.07 7.93 18.38
N ASN A 146 -13.72 6.84 18.80
CA ASN A 146 -13.03 5.67 19.33
C ASN A 146 -12.73 4.70 18.19
N VAL A 147 -11.44 4.54 17.87
CA VAL A 147 -10.99 3.74 16.74
C VAL A 147 -10.06 2.61 17.20
N GLU A 148 -10.28 1.42 16.65
CA GLU A 148 -9.30 0.34 16.64
C GLU A 148 -8.69 0.26 15.24
N LEU A 149 -7.36 0.24 15.16
CA LEU A 149 -6.63 0.26 13.90
C LEU A 149 -5.72 -0.96 13.79
N VAL A 150 -5.77 -1.63 12.64
CA VAL A 150 -4.74 -2.56 12.18
C VAL A 150 -4.19 -2.00 10.88
N ASP A 151 -2.93 -1.58 10.87
CA ASP A 151 -2.23 -1.08 9.69
C ASP A 151 -0.88 -1.78 9.54
N GLY A 152 -0.54 -2.21 8.33
CA GLY A 152 0.68 -2.95 8.10
C GLY A 152 0.94 -3.31 6.65
N LEU A 153 1.77 -4.34 6.47
CA LEU A 153 2.21 -4.86 5.19
C LEU A 153 2.00 -6.38 5.16
N ARG A 154 1.66 -6.93 4.00
CA ARG A 154 1.44 -8.37 3.80
C ARG A 154 2.30 -8.92 2.69
N ASN A 155 2.51 -10.25 2.75
CA ASN A 155 3.29 -11.01 1.78
C ASN A 155 4.72 -10.50 1.65
N ILE A 156 5.35 -10.20 2.79
CA ILE A 156 6.76 -9.83 2.85
C ILE A 156 7.61 -11.07 2.54
N MET A 157 8.64 -10.88 1.72
CA MET A 157 9.58 -11.93 1.35
C MET A 157 10.54 -12.24 2.50
N PRO A 158 10.82 -13.53 2.78
CA PRO A 158 11.94 -13.90 3.62
C PRO A 158 13.25 -13.52 2.92
N ALA A 159 14.29 -13.26 3.71
CA ALA A 159 15.61 -13.08 3.15
C ALA A 159 16.09 -14.35 2.44
N SER A 160 16.89 -14.17 1.39
CA SER A 160 17.62 -15.25 0.70
C SER A 160 16.77 -16.30 -0.01
N VAL A 161 15.49 -16.03 -0.28
CA VAL A 161 14.71 -16.86 -1.20
C VAL A 161 15.15 -16.56 -2.62
N GLU A 162 15.63 -17.58 -3.33
CA GLU A 162 16.00 -17.43 -4.74
C GLU A 162 14.80 -16.99 -5.58
N LEU A 163 15.04 -16.08 -6.52
CA LEU A 163 14.00 -15.51 -7.38
C LEU A 163 13.20 -16.61 -8.10
N ARG A 164 13.89 -17.60 -8.66
CA ARG A 164 13.25 -18.72 -9.35
C ARG A 164 12.35 -19.54 -8.40
N THR A 165 12.82 -19.81 -7.19
CA THR A 165 12.02 -20.52 -6.18
C THR A 165 10.77 -19.73 -5.80
N GLN A 166 10.88 -18.40 -5.68
CA GLN A 166 9.72 -17.57 -5.44
C GLN A 166 8.70 -17.61 -6.59
N GLN A 167 9.18 -17.58 -7.85
CA GLN A 167 8.31 -17.47 -9.03
C GLN A 167 7.68 -18.82 -9.44
N GLU A 168 8.44 -19.91 -9.35
CA GLU A 168 8.03 -21.24 -9.84
C GLU A 168 7.54 -22.17 -8.71
N MET A 169 8.00 -21.95 -7.47
CA MET A 169 7.82 -22.89 -6.35
C MET A 169 7.41 -22.17 -5.05
N SER A 170 6.55 -21.16 -5.16
CA SER A 170 6.15 -20.30 -4.03
C SER A 170 5.54 -21.07 -2.86
N ASN A 171 4.79 -22.14 -3.14
CA ASN A 171 4.24 -23.06 -2.14
C ASN A 171 5.33 -23.77 -1.34
N LEU A 172 6.41 -24.21 -1.99
CA LEU A 172 7.59 -24.78 -1.33
C LEU A 172 8.24 -23.73 -0.45
N ALA A 173 8.51 -22.53 -0.97
CA ALA A 173 9.09 -21.45 -0.18
C ALA A 173 8.23 -21.12 1.07
N ASN A 174 6.90 -21.11 0.92
CA ASN A 174 5.96 -20.87 2.00
C ASN A 174 6.07 -21.91 3.14
N ALA A 175 6.37 -23.17 2.84
CA ALA A 175 6.53 -24.21 3.85
C ALA A 175 7.72 -23.97 4.80
N TYR A 176 8.68 -23.12 4.42
CA TYR A 176 9.87 -22.79 5.21
C TYR A 176 9.83 -21.36 5.78
N LYS A 177 8.73 -20.61 5.59
CA LYS A 177 8.61 -19.26 6.14
C LYS A 177 8.42 -19.32 7.66
N VAL A 178 9.33 -18.66 8.37
CA VAL A 178 9.19 -18.35 9.78
C VAL A 178 9.14 -16.82 9.90
N SER A 179 8.18 -16.31 10.66
CA SER A 179 8.01 -14.88 10.93
C SER A 179 7.87 -14.70 12.43
N GLU A 180 8.70 -13.85 13.01
CA GLU A 180 8.77 -13.53 14.43
C GLU A 180 8.50 -12.03 14.65
#